data_AF-A0A7S3J873-F1
#
_entry.id   AF-A0A7S3J873-F1
#
_cell.length_a   1.000
_cell.length_b   1.000
_cell.length_c   1.000
_cell.angle_alpha   90.00
_cell.angle_beta   90.00
_cell.angle_gamma   90.00
#
_symmetry.space_group_name_H-M   'P 1'
#
loop_
_entity.id
_entity.type
_entity.pdbx_description
1 polymer ?
#
loop_
_entity_poly.entity_id
_entity_poly.type
_entity_poly.pdbx_seq_one_letter_code
_entity_poly.pdbx_strand_id
1 'polypeptide(L)'
;MNFDSRVFFDRIICDVPCSSDAAIRKIPKKWDTWDPNDGACLHPLQLKILIRSLLMLRPNSEDSYLTYSTCSLNPIENEAVVHAALKKLNEDSGFTEFELVDCRNKLLPFRTREGLTKWAVFDAYSKHRRKRSQKERQKLREMKEAKGRGEGEQDDEGEQVDEEQEEKNEEKDCEGDREKNEEEAKEEGKEEEGVYVFEEYFREYKGLEDVPSERQNRFIATNFPPEGTEDEIEEKYHLKRCVRVFPNDQDTSGFFIVLFKRNPNPGLTSNPIQTDEAKEKLKEETKDNQGMLQETIVPVQKTLKNMMRCDPKDPDIEFIVTYYGLSKDFPVDQIFTYSETMNKLVVVNRGLSDVLYADQNKQLSLIAAGAEAFIRNTSKTYSGTECIFRISQNGVNHIYPFMTKRLVYTDLETFLLVVNKKRIELKDLPEGDFKDKVTSLSCGCFVCVTKVNEEQEEAIVLHRHFHHINTMISELNMHKIRTCLNKEF
;
A
#
# COMPACT_ATOMS: atom_id res chain seq x y z
N MET A 1 -3.35 -23.96 3.92
CA MET A 1 -2.40 -22.96 3.37
C MET A 1 -1.21 -22.87 4.31
N ASN A 2 0.02 -23.07 3.85
CA ASN A 2 1.24 -22.90 4.66
C ASN A 2 1.54 -21.41 4.80
N PHE A 3 1.19 -20.82 5.94
CA PHE A 3 1.65 -19.47 6.26
C PHE A 3 3.10 -19.53 6.72
N ASP A 4 3.91 -18.64 6.18
CA ASP A 4 5.24 -18.38 6.70
C ASP A 4 5.11 -17.74 8.10
N SER A 5 5.36 -18.53 9.14
CA SER A 5 5.21 -18.18 10.55
C SER A 5 6.30 -17.24 11.09
N ARG A 6 7.12 -16.66 10.21
CA ARG A 6 8.34 -15.93 10.60
C ARG A 6 8.17 -14.41 10.72
N VAL A 7 7.05 -13.82 10.29
CA VAL A 7 6.85 -12.36 10.34
C VAL A 7 5.47 -12.00 10.89
N PHE A 8 5.49 -11.24 11.98
CA PHE A 8 4.30 -10.64 12.57
C PHE A 8 4.43 -9.13 12.66
N PHE A 9 3.30 -8.43 12.61
CA PHE A 9 3.22 -6.99 12.71
C PHE A 9 2.52 -6.59 13.99
N ASP A 10 3.05 -5.57 14.67
CA ASP A 10 2.37 -4.98 15.82
C ASP A 10 1.11 -4.24 15.36
N ARG A 11 1.17 -3.56 14.21
CA ARG A 11 0.05 -2.76 13.71
C ARG A 11 -0.13 -2.94 12.22
N ILE A 12 -1.37 -3.09 11.79
CA ILE A 12 -1.75 -3.23 10.38
C ILE A 12 -2.89 -2.26 10.05
N ILE A 13 -2.79 -1.59 8.91
CA ILE A 13 -3.88 -0.79 8.35
C ILE A 13 -4.36 -1.50 7.09
N CYS A 14 -5.63 -1.89 7.08
CA CYS A 14 -6.33 -2.47 5.94
C CYS A 14 -7.35 -1.47 5.42
N ASP A 15 -6.92 -0.61 4.50
CA ASP A 15 -7.83 0.16 3.66
C ASP A 15 -8.11 -0.67 2.41
N VAL A 16 -9.29 -1.28 2.33
CA VAL A 16 -9.56 -2.34 1.35
C VAL A 16 -10.32 -1.81 0.13
N PRO A 17 -10.16 -2.44 -1.05
CA PRO A 17 -11.00 -2.13 -2.21
C PRO A 17 -12.49 -2.19 -1.86
N CYS A 18 -13.23 -1.14 -2.21
CA CYS A 18 -14.63 -0.92 -1.85
C CYS A 18 -15.44 -0.40 -3.03
N SER A 19 -16.75 -0.58 -2.96
CA SER A 19 -17.69 -0.02 -3.95
C SER A 19 -17.60 1.51 -4.06
N SER A 20 -17.04 2.18 -3.04
CA SER A 20 -16.87 3.63 -2.98
C SER A 20 -18.20 4.41 -2.98
N ASP A 21 -19.29 3.77 -2.55
CA ASP A 21 -20.62 4.41 -2.50
C ASP A 21 -20.70 5.61 -1.54
N ALA A 22 -19.77 5.70 -0.58
CA ALA A 22 -19.68 6.83 0.34
C ALA A 22 -18.73 7.94 -0.15
N ALA A 23 -17.99 7.69 -1.23
CA ALA A 23 -17.05 8.63 -1.82
C ALA A 23 -17.67 9.56 -2.88
N ILE A 24 -19.00 9.54 -3.07
CA ILE A 24 -19.74 10.27 -4.14
C ILE A 24 -19.38 11.76 -4.22
N ARG A 25 -19.13 12.44 -3.10
CA ARG A 25 -18.72 13.86 -3.12
C ARG A 25 -17.38 14.09 -3.82
N LYS A 26 -16.46 13.13 -3.74
CA LYS A 26 -15.15 13.16 -4.44
C LYS A 26 -15.24 12.57 -5.84
N ILE A 27 -16.12 11.58 -6.04
CA ILE A 27 -16.28 10.84 -7.30
C ILE A 27 -17.76 10.84 -7.72
N PRO A 28 -18.32 11.98 -8.19
CA PRO A 28 -19.75 12.08 -8.48
C PRO A 28 -20.27 11.08 -9.52
N LYS A 29 -19.41 10.71 -10.48
CA LYS A 29 -19.74 9.73 -11.54
C LYS A 29 -20.04 8.33 -11.01
N LYS A 30 -19.66 7.99 -9.77
CA LYS A 30 -19.95 6.68 -9.20
C LYS A 30 -21.46 6.41 -9.11
N TRP A 31 -22.29 7.46 -8.99
CA TRP A 31 -23.75 7.32 -8.92
C TRP A 31 -24.37 6.78 -10.21
N ASP A 32 -23.76 7.05 -11.36
CA ASP A 32 -24.28 6.62 -12.67
C ASP A 32 -24.19 5.09 -12.86
N THR A 33 -23.30 4.44 -12.10
CA THR A 33 -22.99 3.02 -12.22
C THR A 33 -23.16 2.25 -10.92
N TRP A 34 -23.72 2.88 -9.88
CA TRP A 34 -23.90 2.25 -8.58
C TRP A 34 -24.94 1.13 -8.66
N ASP A 35 -24.61 -0.03 -8.08
CA ASP A 35 -25.49 -1.19 -7.97
C ASP A 35 -25.40 -1.75 -6.54
N PRO A 36 -26.51 -2.13 -5.88
CA PRO A 36 -26.48 -2.74 -4.55
C PRO A 36 -25.65 -4.03 -4.50
N ASN A 37 -25.48 -4.70 -5.64
CA ASN A 37 -24.68 -5.91 -5.77
C ASN A 37 -23.16 -5.65 -5.72
N ASP A 38 -22.70 -4.40 -5.92
CA ASP A 38 -21.27 -4.05 -5.92
C ASP A 38 -20.59 -4.53 -4.62
N GLY A 39 -21.26 -4.34 -3.48
CA GLY A 39 -20.75 -4.76 -2.17
C GLY A 39 -20.72 -6.28 -1.99
N ALA A 40 -21.70 -7.01 -2.53
CA ALA A 40 -21.74 -8.46 -2.45
C ALA A 40 -20.59 -9.11 -3.27
N CYS A 41 -20.25 -8.54 -4.43
CA CYS A 41 -19.14 -8.99 -5.25
C CYS A 41 -17.77 -8.81 -4.56
N LEU A 42 -17.57 -7.70 -3.85
CA LEU A 42 -16.30 -7.39 -3.18
C LEU A 42 -16.13 -8.07 -1.81
N HIS A 43 -17.23 -8.45 -1.16
CA HIS A 43 -17.23 -9.04 0.18
C HIS A 43 -16.25 -10.23 0.34
N PRO A 44 -16.18 -11.23 -0.57
CA PRO A 44 -15.24 -12.34 -0.42
C PRO A 44 -13.77 -11.92 -0.45
N LEU A 45 -13.42 -10.93 -1.28
CA LEU A 45 -12.06 -10.37 -1.37
C LEU A 45 -11.73 -9.61 -0.09
N GLN A 46 -12.62 -8.72 0.35
CA GLN A 46 -12.46 -7.94 1.58
C GLN A 46 -12.28 -8.85 2.81
N LEU A 47 -13.07 -9.93 2.90
CA LEU A 47 -12.96 -10.93 3.96
C LEU A 47 -11.62 -11.69 3.93
N LYS A 48 -11.13 -12.08 2.73
CA LYS A 48 -9.82 -12.71 2.58
C LYS A 48 -8.70 -11.78 3.05
N ILE A 49 -8.73 -10.50 2.68
CA ILE A 49 -7.76 -9.49 3.10
C ILE A 49 -7.80 -9.34 4.61
N LEU A 50 -8.97 -9.14 5.21
CA LEU A 50 -9.11 -8.95 6.66
C LEU A 50 -8.59 -10.16 7.44
N ILE A 51 -8.98 -11.38 7.06
CA ILE A 51 -8.51 -12.61 7.73
C ILE A 51 -7.00 -12.75 7.61
N ARG A 52 -6.44 -12.56 6.41
CA ARG A 52 -4.99 -12.64 6.18
C ARG A 52 -4.23 -11.68 7.09
N SER A 53 -4.71 -10.45 7.19
CA SER A 53 -4.10 -9.40 7.99
C SER A 53 -4.24 -9.65 9.49
N LEU A 54 -5.39 -10.12 9.99
CA LEU A 54 -5.56 -10.49 11.40
C LEU A 54 -4.59 -11.62 11.80
N LEU A 55 -4.39 -12.61 10.95
CA LEU A 55 -3.42 -13.69 11.18
C LEU A 55 -1.96 -13.21 11.19
N MET A 56 -1.67 -12.07 10.54
CA MET A 56 -0.34 -11.42 10.52
C MET A 56 -0.06 -10.54 11.74
N LEU A 57 -1.07 -10.23 12.57
CA LEU A 57 -0.84 -9.48 13.79
C LEU A 57 0.01 -10.28 14.77
N ARG A 58 0.89 -9.64 15.53
CA ARG A 58 1.72 -10.32 16.52
C ARG A 58 0.86 -10.98 17.61
N PRO A 59 0.99 -12.30 17.86
CA PRO A 59 0.35 -12.92 19.01
C PRO A 59 1.04 -12.47 20.31
N ASN A 60 0.29 -12.49 21.42
CA ASN A 60 0.84 -12.23 22.76
C ASN A 60 1.52 -10.87 22.94
N SER A 61 1.04 -9.84 22.25
CA SER A 61 1.49 -8.46 22.42
C SER A 61 0.30 -7.57 22.76
N GLU A 62 0.49 -6.67 23.72
CA GLU A 62 -0.52 -5.67 24.09
C GLU A 62 -0.68 -4.58 23.02
N ASP A 63 0.30 -4.47 22.13
CA ASP A 63 0.39 -3.47 21.06
C ASP A 63 -0.14 -3.97 19.71
N SER A 64 -0.83 -5.12 19.69
CA SER A 64 -1.31 -5.77 18.46
C SER A 64 -2.69 -5.28 18.00
N TYR A 65 -2.68 -4.36 17.04
CA TYR A 65 -3.90 -3.71 16.52
C TYR A 65 -3.99 -3.75 15.00
N LEU A 66 -5.21 -3.96 14.49
CA LEU A 66 -5.50 -3.81 13.07
C LEU A 66 -6.67 -2.86 12.87
N THR A 67 -6.52 -1.89 11.96
CA THR A 67 -7.66 -1.12 11.48
C THR A 67 -8.16 -1.70 10.17
N TYR A 68 -9.45 -1.93 10.05
CA TYR A 68 -10.10 -2.19 8.78
C TYR A 68 -10.94 -0.98 8.41
N SER A 69 -10.80 -0.51 7.18
CA SER A 69 -11.55 0.63 6.67
C SER A 69 -12.05 0.43 5.26
N THR A 70 -13.17 1.09 4.97
CA THR A 70 -13.69 1.22 3.62
C THR A 70 -14.17 2.65 3.39
N CYS A 71 -14.20 3.01 2.12
CA CYS A 71 -14.85 4.18 1.57
C CYS A 71 -16.34 3.94 1.23
N SER A 72 -16.96 2.92 1.85
CA SER A 72 -18.34 2.47 1.62
C SER A 72 -19.18 2.59 2.90
N LEU A 73 -20.47 2.82 2.76
CA LEU A 73 -21.45 2.76 3.85
C LEU A 73 -22.33 1.50 3.77
N ASN A 74 -22.12 0.65 2.77
CA ASN A 74 -22.84 -0.61 2.61
C ASN A 74 -22.47 -1.59 3.75
N PRO A 75 -23.44 -2.06 4.56
CA PRO A 75 -23.17 -3.02 5.64
C PRO A 75 -22.56 -4.33 5.18
N ILE A 76 -22.82 -4.74 3.92
CA ILE A 76 -22.26 -5.96 3.33
C ILE A 76 -20.74 -5.88 3.20
N GLU A 77 -20.20 -4.69 2.92
CA GLU A 77 -18.75 -4.47 2.84
C GLU A 77 -18.15 -4.15 4.22
N ASN A 78 -18.97 -3.89 5.22
CA ASN A 78 -18.55 -3.33 6.49
C ASN A 78 -18.79 -4.33 7.63
N GLU A 79 -19.90 -4.21 8.36
CA GLU A 79 -20.19 -5.05 9.52
C GLU A 79 -20.31 -6.54 9.17
N ALA A 80 -20.77 -6.87 7.97
CA ALA A 80 -20.83 -8.26 7.51
C ALA A 80 -19.44 -8.88 7.39
N VAL A 81 -18.46 -8.14 6.82
CA VAL A 81 -17.06 -8.58 6.71
C VAL A 81 -16.44 -8.75 8.09
N VAL A 82 -16.67 -7.78 8.99
CA VAL A 82 -16.19 -7.81 10.38
C VAL A 82 -16.74 -9.01 11.14
N HIS A 83 -18.07 -9.21 11.09
CA HIS A 83 -18.73 -10.34 11.70
C HIS A 83 -18.19 -11.67 11.17
N ALA A 84 -18.10 -11.81 9.84
CA ALA A 84 -17.63 -13.04 9.20
C ALA A 84 -16.19 -13.40 9.62
N ALA A 85 -15.31 -12.40 9.74
CA ALA A 85 -13.95 -12.59 10.22
C ALA A 85 -13.91 -13.03 11.70
N LEU A 86 -14.66 -12.36 12.59
CA LEU A 86 -14.74 -12.72 14.01
C LEU A 86 -15.31 -14.13 14.20
N LYS A 87 -16.40 -14.46 13.50
CA LYS A 87 -17.02 -15.79 13.52
C LYS A 87 -16.00 -16.85 13.14
N LYS A 88 -15.32 -16.68 12.00
CA LYS A 88 -14.35 -17.64 11.49
C LYS A 88 -13.09 -17.79 12.35
N LEU A 89 -12.60 -16.72 12.98
CA LEU A 89 -11.34 -16.78 13.74
C LEU A 89 -11.55 -17.16 15.21
N ASN A 90 -12.63 -16.71 15.85
CA ASN A 90 -12.87 -16.96 17.28
C ASN A 90 -13.72 -18.20 17.55
N GLU A 91 -14.74 -18.48 16.72
CA GLU A 91 -15.65 -19.61 16.99
C GLU A 91 -15.03 -20.93 16.59
N ASP A 92 -14.39 -20.98 15.42
CA ASP A 92 -13.73 -22.19 14.93
C ASP A 92 -12.55 -22.61 15.84
N SER A 93 -11.98 -21.67 16.60
CA SER A 93 -10.87 -21.90 17.53
C SER A 93 -11.29 -22.11 18.99
N GLY A 94 -12.53 -21.76 19.36
CA GLY A 94 -13.04 -21.85 20.73
C GLY A 94 -12.41 -20.86 21.73
N PHE A 95 -11.65 -19.87 21.25
CA PHE A 95 -10.98 -18.85 22.05
C PHE A 95 -11.16 -17.47 21.40
N THR A 96 -11.51 -16.46 22.19
CA THR A 96 -11.65 -15.07 21.70
C THR A 96 -10.27 -14.44 21.50
N GLU A 97 -9.66 -14.77 20.36
CA GLU A 97 -8.35 -14.26 19.98
C GLU A 97 -8.43 -12.82 19.47
N PHE A 98 -9.52 -12.43 18.81
CA PHE A 98 -9.67 -11.09 18.25
C PHE A 98 -10.91 -10.40 18.80
N GLU A 99 -10.78 -9.15 19.21
CA GLU A 99 -11.89 -8.34 19.73
C GLU A 99 -11.93 -6.95 19.09
N LEU A 100 -13.12 -6.34 19.06
CA LEU A 100 -13.29 -4.97 18.60
C LEU A 100 -13.01 -3.99 19.74
N VAL A 101 -12.27 -2.92 19.45
CA VAL A 101 -11.97 -1.85 20.41
C VAL A 101 -12.72 -0.59 20.01
N ASP A 102 -13.45 0.00 20.96
CA ASP A 102 -14.10 1.29 20.73
C ASP A 102 -13.05 2.39 20.60
N CYS A 103 -12.88 2.90 19.39
CA CYS A 103 -11.90 3.93 19.06
C CYS A 103 -12.51 5.32 18.85
N ARG A 104 -13.83 5.51 19.06
CA ARG A 104 -14.53 6.78 18.79
C ARG A 104 -13.92 7.97 19.54
N ASN A 105 -13.53 7.77 20.79
CA ASN A 105 -12.86 8.81 21.59
C ASN A 105 -11.49 9.24 21.04
N LYS A 106 -10.82 8.36 20.27
CA LYS A 106 -9.54 8.67 19.61
C LYS A 106 -9.72 9.42 18.28
N LEU A 107 -10.95 9.44 17.76
CA LEU A 107 -11.32 10.10 16.50
C LEU A 107 -11.92 11.49 16.74
N LEU A 108 -11.82 12.07 17.94
CA LEU A 108 -12.27 13.45 18.15
C LEU A 108 -11.41 14.42 17.31
N PRO A 109 -12.01 15.46 16.69
CA PRO A 109 -13.38 15.93 16.86
C PRO A 109 -14.42 15.38 15.86
N PHE A 110 -14.15 14.26 15.17
CA PHE A 110 -15.07 13.73 14.17
C PHE A 110 -16.39 13.26 14.80
N ARG A 111 -17.53 13.66 14.21
CA ARG A 111 -18.85 13.09 14.52
C ARG A 111 -18.96 11.72 13.87
N THR A 112 -19.19 10.71 14.70
CA THR A 112 -19.27 9.31 14.29
C THR A 112 -20.60 8.69 14.71
N ARG A 113 -21.06 7.68 13.98
CA ARG A 113 -22.19 6.82 14.36
C ARG A 113 -21.71 5.40 14.67
N GLU A 114 -22.51 4.68 15.44
CA GLU A 114 -22.28 3.27 15.76
C GLU A 114 -22.43 2.36 14.54
N GLY A 115 -21.77 1.22 14.58
CA GLY A 115 -21.98 0.13 13.64
C GLY A 115 -23.37 -0.49 13.76
N LEU A 116 -23.75 -1.22 12.72
CA LEU A 116 -25.03 -1.90 12.64
C LEU A 116 -24.93 -3.34 13.13
N THR A 117 -25.94 -3.78 13.87
CA THR A 117 -26.13 -5.18 14.28
C THR A 117 -27.06 -5.93 13.34
N LYS A 118 -27.90 -5.21 12.60
CA LYS A 118 -28.84 -5.73 11.60
C LYS A 118 -28.83 -4.86 10.36
N TRP A 119 -28.97 -5.47 9.19
CA TRP A 119 -29.07 -4.79 7.90
C TRP A 119 -29.91 -5.61 6.92
N ALA A 120 -30.42 -4.93 5.90
CA ALA A 120 -31.12 -5.55 4.79
C ALA A 120 -30.11 -5.91 3.68
N VAL A 121 -30.35 -7.04 3.01
CA VAL A 121 -29.57 -7.48 1.85
C VAL A 121 -30.44 -7.31 0.61
N PHE A 122 -30.01 -6.45 -0.31
CA PHE A 122 -30.75 -6.14 -1.53
C PHE A 122 -30.03 -6.65 -2.78
N ASP A 123 -30.81 -7.15 -3.74
CA ASP A 123 -30.39 -7.41 -5.12
C ASP A 123 -31.12 -6.45 -6.06
N ALA A 124 -30.38 -5.88 -7.01
CA ALA A 124 -30.97 -5.20 -8.15
C ALA A 124 -31.57 -6.24 -9.11
N TYR A 125 -32.83 -6.62 -8.85
CA TYR A 125 -33.60 -7.52 -9.71
C TYR A 125 -34.18 -6.72 -10.88
N SER A 126 -33.37 -6.46 -11.89
CA SER A 126 -33.80 -5.67 -13.03
C SER A 126 -34.46 -6.52 -14.12
N LYS A 127 -35.79 -6.65 -14.10
CA LYS A 127 -36.57 -6.96 -15.33
C LYS A 127 -36.58 -5.79 -16.32
N HIS A 128 -36.16 -4.59 -15.91
CA HIS A 128 -36.28 -3.35 -16.68
C HIS A 128 -34.97 -2.56 -16.76
N ARG A 129 -33.86 -3.22 -17.13
CA ARG A 129 -32.58 -2.52 -17.33
C ARG A 129 -32.74 -1.74 -18.61
N ARG A 130 -32.63 -0.41 -18.53
CA ARG A 130 -32.80 0.53 -19.65
C ARG A 130 -32.09 -0.01 -20.90
N LYS A 131 -32.86 -0.41 -21.93
CA LYS A 131 -32.30 -0.80 -23.24
C LYS A 131 -31.52 0.40 -23.76
N ARG A 132 -30.18 0.35 -23.74
CA ARG A 132 -29.37 1.37 -24.45
C ARG A 132 -29.84 1.39 -25.90
N SER A 133 -30.23 2.57 -26.38
CA SER A 133 -30.66 2.75 -27.76
C SER A 133 -29.54 2.28 -28.70
N GLN A 134 -29.89 1.77 -29.89
CA GLN A 134 -28.88 1.38 -30.88
C GLN A 134 -27.84 2.49 -31.15
N LYS A 135 -28.28 3.75 -31.06
CA LYS A 135 -27.45 4.94 -31.19
C LYS A 135 -26.41 5.08 -30.06
N GLU A 136 -26.77 4.77 -28.81
CA GLU A 136 -25.84 4.80 -27.67
C GLU A 136 -24.87 3.63 -27.70
N ARG A 137 -25.33 2.44 -28.13
CA ARG A 137 -24.47 1.27 -28.34
C ARG A 137 -23.42 1.53 -29.43
N GLN A 138 -23.83 2.18 -30.51
CA GLN A 138 -22.94 2.56 -31.60
C GLN A 138 -21.93 3.62 -31.18
N LYS A 139 -22.36 4.67 -30.45
CA LYS A 139 -21.43 5.66 -29.87
C LYS A 139 -20.43 5.06 -28.90
N LEU A 140 -20.85 4.08 -28.09
CA LEU A 140 -19.95 3.40 -27.16
C LEU A 140 -18.94 2.50 -27.88
N ARG A 141 -19.36 1.81 -28.95
CA ARG A 141 -18.45 1.07 -29.84
C ARG A 141 -17.45 2.00 -30.51
N GLU A 142 -17.92 3.11 -31.06
CA GLU A 142 -17.07 4.13 -31.69
C GLU A 142 -16.08 4.74 -30.68
N MET A 143 -16.50 4.99 -29.43
CA MET A 143 -15.60 5.43 -28.35
C MET A 143 -14.58 4.36 -27.92
N LYS A 144 -14.98 3.09 -27.86
CA LYS A 144 -14.07 1.98 -27.54
C LYS A 144 -13.06 1.73 -28.66
N GLU A 145 -13.50 1.82 -29.91
CA GLU A 145 -12.65 1.71 -31.11
C GLU A 145 -11.71 2.92 -31.26
N ALA A 146 -12.15 4.12 -30.89
CA ALA A 146 -11.29 5.31 -30.86
C ALA A 146 -10.22 5.22 -29.77
N LYS A 147 -10.53 4.64 -28.60
CA LYS A 147 -9.53 4.36 -27.56
C LYS A 147 -8.55 3.26 -27.97
N GLY A 148 -9.00 2.25 -28.73
CA GLY A 148 -8.13 1.15 -29.20
C GLY A 148 -7.24 1.48 -30.40
N ARG A 149 -7.43 2.64 -31.07
CA ARG A 149 -6.64 3.06 -32.24
C ARG A 149 -5.62 4.17 -31.95
N GLY A 150 -5.48 4.59 -30.70
CA GLY A 150 -4.57 5.68 -30.30
C GLY A 150 -3.17 5.25 -29.85
N GLU A 151 -2.88 3.95 -29.73
CA GLU A 151 -1.59 3.46 -29.24
C GLU A 151 -0.84 2.72 -30.34
N GLY A 152 -0.07 3.49 -31.10
CA GLY A 152 0.81 2.98 -32.14
C GLY A 152 1.64 4.08 -32.78
N GLU A 153 2.65 4.58 -32.06
CA GLU A 153 4.06 4.69 -32.50
C GLU A 153 4.88 5.72 -31.68
N GLN A 154 6.00 5.20 -31.15
CA GLN A 154 7.29 5.79 -30.78
C GLN A 154 7.53 6.54 -29.44
N ASP A 155 8.20 5.76 -28.59
CA ASP A 155 9.49 6.01 -27.91
C ASP A 155 9.56 6.66 -26.51
N ASP A 156 9.85 5.76 -25.56
CA ASP A 156 10.83 5.80 -24.46
C ASP A 156 10.71 6.91 -23.39
N GLU A 157 10.07 6.58 -22.26
CA GLU A 157 10.56 6.85 -20.90
C GLU A 157 9.59 6.29 -19.82
N GLY A 158 10.13 5.49 -18.90
CA GLY A 158 9.78 5.54 -17.46
C GLY A 158 8.42 5.02 -16.99
N GLU A 159 8.40 3.75 -16.56
CA GLU A 159 8.00 3.34 -15.20
C GLU A 159 6.69 3.91 -14.62
N GLN A 160 5.57 3.24 -14.91
CA GLN A 160 4.40 3.08 -14.03
C GLN A 160 3.46 2.06 -14.69
N VAL A 161 2.76 1.28 -13.86
CA VAL A 161 1.61 0.39 -14.14
C VAL A 161 1.94 -1.05 -13.77
N ASP A 162 1.52 -1.44 -12.56
CA ASP A 162 1.21 -2.85 -12.23
C ASP A 162 0.03 -3.00 -11.25
N GLU A 163 -0.64 -1.92 -10.83
CA GLU A 163 -1.84 -2.00 -9.95
C GLU A 163 -3.17 -2.17 -10.70
N GLU A 164 -3.23 -1.89 -12.01
CA GLU A 164 -4.50 -1.92 -12.78
C GLU A 164 -4.89 -3.31 -13.32
N GLN A 165 -4.04 -4.33 -13.24
CA GLN A 165 -4.29 -5.60 -13.95
C GLN A 165 -5.11 -6.62 -13.15
N GLU A 166 -5.09 -6.58 -11.82
CA GLU A 166 -5.94 -7.46 -10.99
C GLU A 166 -7.37 -6.91 -10.84
N GLU A 167 -7.56 -5.58 -10.70
CA GLU A 167 -8.89 -4.95 -10.73
C GLU A 167 -9.63 -5.25 -12.05
N LYS A 168 -8.91 -5.22 -13.18
CA LYS A 168 -9.50 -5.48 -14.51
C LYS A 168 -9.97 -6.92 -14.73
N ASN A 169 -9.47 -7.91 -13.98
CA ASN A 169 -9.86 -9.30 -14.20
C ASN A 169 -11.14 -9.67 -13.43
N GLU A 170 -11.37 -9.12 -12.23
CA GLU A 170 -12.63 -9.32 -11.49
C GLU A 170 -13.72 -8.31 -11.93
N GLU A 171 -13.36 -7.09 -12.37
CA GLU A 171 -14.29 -6.19 -13.06
C GLU A 171 -14.79 -6.77 -14.38
N LYS A 172 -13.95 -7.54 -15.11
CA LYS A 172 -14.34 -8.22 -16.36
C LYS A 172 -15.36 -9.32 -16.14
N ASP A 173 -15.32 -10.03 -15.02
CA ASP A 173 -16.35 -11.02 -14.68
C ASP A 173 -17.68 -10.32 -14.38
N CYS A 174 -17.63 -9.15 -13.70
CA CYS A 174 -18.80 -8.31 -13.51
C CYS A 174 -19.32 -7.68 -14.82
N GLU A 175 -18.47 -7.37 -15.81
CA GLU A 175 -18.87 -6.87 -17.13
C GLU A 175 -19.35 -7.96 -18.09
N GLY A 176 -18.76 -9.15 -18.07
CA GLY A 176 -19.17 -10.29 -18.91
C GLY A 176 -20.58 -10.78 -18.58
N ASP A 177 -20.97 -10.71 -17.31
CA ASP A 177 -22.34 -10.98 -16.88
C ASP A 177 -23.32 -9.84 -17.20
N ARG A 178 -22.84 -8.60 -17.45
CA ARG A 178 -23.69 -7.53 -18.02
C ARG A 178 -24.12 -7.88 -19.45
N GLU A 179 -23.27 -8.56 -20.22
CA GLU A 179 -23.58 -8.94 -21.61
C GLU A 179 -24.50 -10.18 -21.69
N LYS A 180 -24.34 -11.19 -20.82
CA LYS A 180 -25.24 -12.36 -20.78
C LYS A 180 -26.67 -12.01 -20.37
N ASN A 181 -26.83 -11.13 -19.37
CA ASN A 181 -28.15 -10.68 -18.91
C ASN A 181 -28.90 -9.83 -19.96
N GLU A 182 -28.22 -9.27 -20.98
CA GLU A 182 -28.87 -8.58 -22.10
C GLU A 182 -29.51 -9.54 -23.12
N GLU A 183 -29.07 -10.80 -23.18
CA GLU A 183 -29.61 -11.78 -24.14
C GLU A 183 -30.89 -12.46 -23.64
N GLU A 184 -31.04 -12.63 -22.32
CA GLU A 184 -32.22 -13.27 -21.71
C GLU A 184 -33.44 -12.35 -21.64
N ALA A 185 -33.27 -11.02 -21.69
CA ALA A 185 -34.36 -10.04 -21.69
C ALA A 185 -35.01 -9.81 -23.09
N LYS A 186 -34.86 -10.77 -24.02
CA LYS A 186 -35.34 -10.68 -25.41
C LYS A 186 -36.81 -11.04 -25.63
N GLU A 187 -37.50 -11.59 -24.64
CA GLU A 187 -38.93 -11.92 -24.77
C GLU A 187 -39.83 -10.93 -24.00
N GLU A 188 -40.77 -10.37 -24.76
CA GLU A 188 -41.88 -9.48 -24.37
C GLU A 188 -41.54 -7.99 -24.14
N GLY A 189 -42.25 -7.13 -24.86
CA GLY A 189 -42.05 -5.69 -24.87
C GLY A 189 -43.23 -4.91 -24.30
N LYS A 190 -42.95 -3.71 -23.81
CA LYS A 190 -43.64 -2.43 -24.07
C LYS A 190 -42.91 -1.31 -23.30
N GLU A 191 -42.67 -0.19 -23.96
CA GLU A 191 -42.19 1.04 -23.33
C GLU A 191 -43.38 1.75 -22.69
N GLU A 192 -43.42 1.84 -21.36
CA GLU A 192 -44.24 2.80 -20.64
C GLU A 192 -43.34 3.63 -19.73
N GLU A 193 -43.41 4.96 -19.85
CA GLU A 193 -42.80 5.91 -18.93
C GLU A 193 -43.51 5.80 -17.56
N GLY A 194 -43.14 4.79 -16.78
CA GLY A 194 -43.67 4.52 -15.44
C GLY A 194 -42.82 5.15 -14.33
N VAL A 195 -43.49 5.63 -13.29
CA VAL A 195 -42.89 5.97 -12.00
C VAL A 195 -42.27 4.68 -11.42
N TYR A 196 -40.95 4.62 -11.26
CA TYR A 196 -40.27 3.46 -10.68
C TYR A 196 -40.74 3.21 -9.25
N VAL A 197 -41.34 2.04 -8.99
CA VAL A 197 -41.64 1.59 -7.63
C VAL A 197 -40.38 0.92 -7.06
N PHE A 198 -39.92 1.33 -5.87
CA PHE A 198 -38.68 0.83 -5.25
C PHE A 198 -38.61 -0.71 -5.19
N GLU A 199 -39.73 -1.35 -4.87
CA GLU A 199 -39.89 -2.82 -4.77
C GLU A 199 -39.80 -3.53 -6.14
N GLU A 200 -40.00 -2.83 -7.25
CA GLU A 200 -39.83 -3.40 -8.60
C GLU A 200 -38.36 -3.47 -9.03
N TYR A 201 -37.49 -2.67 -8.39
CA TYR A 201 -36.07 -2.59 -8.72
C TYR A 201 -35.20 -3.35 -7.72
N PHE A 202 -35.52 -3.25 -6.42
CA PHE A 202 -34.78 -3.91 -5.35
C PHE A 202 -35.59 -5.06 -4.77
N ARG A 203 -34.98 -6.25 -4.78
CA ARG A 203 -35.49 -7.40 -4.03
C ARG A 203 -34.68 -7.56 -2.76
N GLU A 204 -35.34 -7.55 -1.60
CA GLU A 204 -34.71 -7.89 -0.34
C GLU A 204 -34.70 -9.41 -0.14
N TYR A 205 -33.57 -9.95 0.30
CA TYR A 205 -33.44 -11.33 0.77
C TYR A 205 -33.37 -11.33 2.31
N LYS A 206 -34.17 -12.15 2.99
CA LYS A 206 -34.13 -12.23 4.47
C LYS A 206 -33.07 -13.22 4.95
N GLY A 207 -32.86 -14.29 4.19
CA GLY A 207 -31.80 -15.26 4.40
C GLY A 207 -31.19 -15.76 3.10
N LEU A 208 -30.17 -16.61 3.20
CA LEU A 208 -29.52 -17.23 2.05
C LEU A 208 -30.50 -18.17 1.31
N GLU A 209 -31.44 -18.77 2.04
CA GLU A 209 -32.52 -19.61 1.54
C GLU A 209 -33.49 -18.88 0.60
N ASP A 210 -33.61 -17.55 0.72
CA ASP A 210 -34.44 -16.74 -0.16
C ASP A 210 -33.73 -16.35 -1.47
N VAL A 211 -32.43 -16.59 -1.56
CA VAL A 211 -31.61 -16.25 -2.72
C VAL A 211 -31.84 -17.30 -3.83
N PRO A 212 -32.31 -16.88 -5.03
CA PRO A 212 -32.44 -17.78 -6.17
C PRO A 212 -31.13 -18.50 -6.51
N SER A 213 -31.21 -19.77 -6.92
CA SER A 213 -30.03 -20.61 -7.19
C SER A 213 -29.03 -19.97 -8.17
N GLU A 214 -29.50 -19.18 -9.13
CA GLU A 214 -28.67 -18.48 -10.11
C GLU A 214 -27.83 -17.35 -9.49
N ARG A 215 -28.20 -16.87 -8.31
CA ARG A 215 -27.57 -15.75 -7.59
C ARG A 215 -26.75 -16.19 -6.37
N GLN A 216 -26.77 -17.48 -6.01
CA GLN A 216 -26.04 -18.04 -4.86
C GLN A 216 -24.51 -18.02 -5.04
N ASN A 217 -24.02 -17.79 -6.26
CA ASN A 217 -22.59 -17.52 -6.50
C ASN A 217 -22.16 -16.12 -6.05
N ARG A 218 -23.09 -15.18 -5.95
CA ARG A 218 -22.86 -13.77 -5.61
C ARG A 218 -23.23 -13.45 -4.17
N PHE A 219 -24.33 -14.00 -3.68
CA PHE A 219 -24.74 -13.87 -2.28
C PHE A 219 -24.39 -15.13 -1.51
N ILE A 220 -23.57 -14.96 -0.48
CA ILE A 220 -23.12 -16.00 0.43
C ILE A 220 -23.66 -15.75 1.83
N ALA A 221 -23.65 -16.79 2.68
CA ALA A 221 -24.19 -16.73 4.05
C ALA A 221 -23.66 -15.53 4.86
N THR A 222 -22.40 -15.15 4.66
CA THR A 222 -21.74 -14.07 5.40
C THR A 222 -22.16 -12.66 4.97
N ASN A 223 -22.96 -12.50 3.90
CA ASN A 223 -23.54 -11.20 3.55
C ASN A 223 -24.70 -10.81 4.48
N PHE A 224 -25.33 -11.79 5.12
CA PHE A 224 -26.51 -11.60 5.96
C PHE A 224 -26.10 -11.24 7.40
N PRO A 225 -26.96 -10.50 8.13
CA PRO A 225 -26.69 -10.18 9.53
C PRO A 225 -26.66 -11.45 10.41
N PRO A 226 -25.98 -11.40 11.56
CA PRO A 226 -25.93 -12.53 12.48
C PRO A 226 -27.34 -12.89 12.97
N GLU A 227 -27.58 -14.19 13.18
CA GLU A 227 -28.81 -14.67 13.81
C GLU A 227 -28.82 -14.31 15.31
N GLY A 228 -29.99 -13.92 15.83
CA GLY A 228 -30.21 -13.61 17.24
C GLY A 228 -30.88 -12.26 17.51
N THR A 229 -31.05 -11.97 18.80
CA THR A 229 -31.46 -10.65 19.28
C THR A 229 -30.31 -9.66 19.19
N GLU A 230 -30.63 -8.36 19.13
CA GLU A 230 -29.60 -7.32 19.05
C GLU A 230 -28.62 -7.36 20.24
N ASP A 231 -29.13 -7.66 21.44
CA ASP A 231 -28.32 -7.74 22.66
C ASP A 231 -27.35 -8.95 22.62
N GLU A 232 -27.81 -10.11 22.15
CA GLU A 232 -26.95 -11.30 21.99
C GLU A 232 -25.83 -11.06 20.96
N ILE A 233 -26.16 -10.39 19.85
CA ILE A 233 -25.19 -10.03 18.81
C ILE A 233 -24.15 -9.04 19.35
N GLU A 234 -24.61 -8.03 20.09
CA GLU A 234 -23.72 -7.02 20.66
C GLU A 234 -22.85 -7.58 21.79
N GLU A 235 -23.37 -8.48 22.64
CA GLU A 235 -22.58 -9.15 23.67
C GLU A 235 -21.48 -10.03 23.05
N LYS A 236 -21.78 -10.68 21.91
CA LYS A 236 -20.87 -11.64 21.28
C LYS A 236 -19.83 -10.99 20.36
N TYR A 237 -20.23 -10.05 19.50
CA TYR A 237 -19.37 -9.49 18.45
C TYR A 237 -19.04 -8.01 18.63
N HIS A 238 -19.74 -7.30 19.50
CA HIS A 238 -19.56 -5.87 19.75
C HIS A 238 -19.60 -4.98 18.49
N LEU A 239 -20.49 -5.28 17.55
CA LEU A 239 -20.54 -4.60 16.24
C LEU A 239 -20.81 -3.09 16.36
N LYS A 240 -21.44 -2.62 17.44
CA LYS A 240 -21.63 -1.17 17.69
C LYS A 240 -20.31 -0.41 17.88
N ARG A 241 -19.20 -1.12 18.16
CA ARG A 241 -17.85 -0.53 18.23
C ARG A 241 -17.28 -0.17 16.86
N CYS A 242 -17.87 -0.67 15.77
CA CYS A 242 -17.57 -0.17 14.44
C CYS A 242 -17.98 1.30 14.33
N VAL A 243 -17.25 2.06 13.52
CA VAL A 243 -17.39 3.50 13.41
C VAL A 243 -17.82 3.87 12.00
N ARG A 244 -18.97 4.52 11.89
CA ARG A 244 -19.49 5.06 10.63
C ARG A 244 -19.34 6.57 10.60
N VAL A 245 -18.66 7.09 9.58
CA VAL A 245 -18.54 8.51 9.29
C VAL A 245 -19.42 8.82 8.09
N PHE A 246 -20.48 9.59 8.30
CA PHE A 246 -21.40 9.95 7.22
C PHE A 246 -21.00 11.29 6.58
N PRO A 247 -21.15 11.43 5.24
CA PRO A 247 -20.79 12.66 4.55
C PRO A 247 -21.44 13.92 5.12
N ASN A 248 -22.72 13.83 5.48
CA ASN A 248 -23.52 14.93 6.01
C ASN A 248 -23.18 15.30 7.47
N ASP A 249 -22.56 14.39 8.23
CA ASP A 249 -22.22 14.65 9.63
C ASP A 249 -20.90 15.39 9.79
N GLN A 250 -20.01 15.31 8.78
CA GLN A 250 -18.64 15.82 8.83
C GLN A 250 -18.26 16.74 7.66
N ASP A 251 -19.20 17.02 6.76
CA ASP A 251 -18.97 17.75 5.51
C ASP A 251 -17.78 17.21 4.69
N THR A 252 -17.64 15.89 4.67
CA THR A 252 -16.54 15.17 4.01
C THR A 252 -17.09 13.98 3.22
N SER A 253 -16.24 13.11 2.69
CA SER A 253 -16.66 11.79 2.18
C SER A 253 -17.08 10.87 3.32
N GLY A 254 -17.92 9.89 3.01
CA GLY A 254 -18.26 8.87 3.99
C GLY A 254 -17.15 7.83 4.12
N PHE A 255 -17.08 7.20 5.28
CA PHE A 255 -16.02 6.27 5.62
C PHE A 255 -16.50 5.30 6.71
N PHE A 256 -15.99 4.08 6.68
CA PHE A 256 -16.19 3.07 7.72
C PHE A 256 -14.83 2.70 8.32
N ILE A 257 -14.76 2.59 9.65
CA ILE A 257 -13.55 2.24 10.37
C ILE A 257 -13.91 1.26 11.49
N VAL A 258 -13.09 0.25 11.68
CA VAL A 258 -13.13 -0.60 12.88
C VAL A 258 -11.70 -0.88 13.35
N LEU A 259 -11.52 -0.97 14.66
CA LEU A 259 -10.26 -1.31 15.30
C LEU A 259 -10.37 -2.70 15.93
N PHE A 260 -9.55 -3.62 15.47
CA PHE A 260 -9.34 -4.93 16.07
C PHE A 260 -8.15 -4.89 17.01
N LYS A 261 -8.23 -5.67 18.09
CA LYS A 261 -7.11 -6.03 18.95
C LYS A 261 -6.98 -7.54 18.99
N ARG A 262 -5.73 -8.04 18.90
CA ARG A 262 -5.42 -9.45 19.13
C ARG A 262 -5.10 -9.65 20.60
N ASN A 263 -5.87 -10.49 21.28
CA ASN A 263 -5.68 -10.84 22.68
C ASN A 263 -4.50 -11.81 22.84
N PRO A 264 -3.70 -11.68 23.91
CA PRO A 264 -2.71 -12.68 24.26
C PRO A 264 -3.37 -14.03 24.50
N ASN A 265 -2.86 -15.08 23.85
CA ASN A 265 -3.25 -16.45 24.06
C ASN A 265 -2.19 -17.16 24.93
N PRO A 266 -2.49 -17.50 26.20
CA PRO A 266 -1.55 -18.19 27.08
C PRO A 266 -1.08 -19.56 26.58
N GLY A 267 -1.81 -20.17 25.64
CA GLY A 267 -1.51 -21.50 25.07
C GLY A 267 -0.61 -21.48 23.83
N LEU A 268 -0.41 -20.32 23.19
CA LEU A 268 0.57 -20.17 22.10
C LEU A 268 1.86 -19.61 22.69
N THR A 269 2.92 -20.42 22.80
CA THR A 269 4.24 -19.88 23.14
C THR A 269 4.72 -18.99 22.00
N SER A 270 5.06 -17.73 22.31
CA SER A 270 5.63 -16.79 21.34
C SER A 270 6.99 -17.29 20.82
N ASN A 271 7.12 -17.30 19.49
CA ASN A 271 8.29 -17.58 18.63
C ASN A 271 8.44 -19.03 18.10
N PRO A 272 8.35 -19.24 16.76
CA PRO A 272 9.03 -20.33 16.10
C PRO A 272 10.50 -19.93 15.86
N ILE A 273 11.27 -19.84 16.93
CA ILE A 273 12.73 -19.95 16.84
C ILE A 273 13.12 -21.08 17.79
N GLN A 274 13.62 -22.16 17.19
CA GLN A 274 14.11 -23.42 17.77
C GLN A 274 13.06 -24.52 17.98
N THR A 275 13.02 -25.47 17.03
CA THR A 275 13.57 -26.84 17.23
C THR A 275 13.26 -27.70 16.00
N ASP A 276 14.21 -28.52 15.59
CA ASP A 276 14.12 -29.41 14.41
C ASP A 276 13.09 -30.55 14.56
N GLU A 277 12.41 -30.65 15.71
CA GLU A 277 11.46 -31.71 16.03
C GLU A 277 10.05 -31.49 15.41
N ALA A 278 9.70 -30.26 15.01
CA ALA A 278 8.40 -29.99 14.36
C ALA A 278 8.35 -30.44 12.88
N LYS A 279 9.50 -30.73 12.25
CA LYS A 279 9.60 -31.14 10.84
C LYS A 279 9.13 -32.57 10.59
N GLU A 280 9.13 -33.44 11.59
CA GLU A 280 8.70 -34.84 11.43
C GLU A 280 7.19 -35.00 11.53
N LYS A 281 6.52 -34.22 12.41
CA LYS A 281 5.06 -34.33 12.59
C LYS A 281 4.24 -33.82 11.39
N LEU A 282 4.74 -32.82 10.66
CA LEU A 282 4.08 -32.28 9.46
C LEU A 282 4.19 -33.18 8.21
N LYS A 283 5.09 -34.18 8.21
CA LYS A 283 5.28 -35.09 7.06
C LYS A 283 4.30 -36.26 7.04
N GLU A 284 3.70 -36.62 8.17
CA GLU A 284 2.71 -37.70 8.22
C GLU A 284 1.33 -37.23 7.78
N GLU A 285 0.92 -36.00 8.12
CA GLU A 285 -0.42 -35.48 7.78
C GLU A 285 -0.58 -35.04 6.32
N THR A 286 0.52 -34.87 5.56
CA THR A 286 0.47 -34.39 4.17
C THR A 286 0.29 -35.50 3.11
N LYS A 287 0.25 -36.78 3.50
CA LYS A 287 0.08 -37.88 2.54
C LYS A 287 -1.37 -38.16 2.13
N ASP A 288 -2.36 -37.75 2.92
CA ASP A 288 -3.75 -38.23 2.73
C ASP A 288 -4.65 -37.29 1.92
N ASN A 289 -4.23 -36.07 1.58
CA ASN A 289 -5.07 -35.08 0.88
C ASN A 289 -4.54 -34.63 -0.50
N GLN A 290 -3.89 -35.54 -1.24
CA GLN A 290 -3.63 -35.32 -2.68
C GLN A 290 -4.81 -35.82 -3.51
N GLY A 291 -5.86 -34.99 -3.60
CA GLY A 291 -7.01 -35.26 -4.47
C GLY A 291 -7.71 -33.98 -4.88
N MET A 292 -7.44 -33.55 -6.11
CA MET A 292 -8.14 -32.49 -6.87
C MET A 292 -7.96 -31.05 -6.38
N LEU A 293 -7.02 -30.34 -7.00
CA LEU A 293 -7.13 -28.93 -7.44
C LEU A 293 -6.02 -28.74 -8.48
N GLN A 294 -6.36 -28.88 -9.77
CA GLN A 294 -5.43 -28.56 -10.86
C GLN A 294 -5.39 -27.05 -11.04
N GLU A 295 -4.18 -26.53 -10.91
CA GLU A 295 -3.77 -25.14 -11.04
C GLU A 295 -3.91 -24.61 -12.48
N THR A 296 -4.37 -23.37 -12.62
CA THR A 296 -4.05 -22.53 -13.78
C THR A 296 -3.23 -21.35 -13.27
N ILE A 297 -1.92 -21.56 -13.10
CA ILE A 297 -0.97 -20.48 -12.80
C ILE A 297 -0.70 -19.71 -14.09
N VAL A 298 -1.16 -18.46 -14.15
CA VAL A 298 -0.77 -17.50 -15.19
C VAL A 298 0.62 -16.96 -14.82
N PRO A 299 1.62 -16.95 -15.73
CA PRO A 299 2.97 -16.52 -15.39
C PRO A 299 3.07 -14.99 -15.42
N VAL A 300 3.16 -14.36 -14.24
CA VAL A 300 3.50 -12.93 -14.12
C VAL A 300 4.98 -12.73 -14.46
N GLN A 301 5.24 -11.79 -15.37
CA GLN A 301 6.55 -11.54 -15.98
C GLN A 301 7.49 -10.70 -15.08
N LYS A 302 8.78 -11.02 -15.16
CA LYS A 302 9.98 -10.28 -14.68
C LYS A 302 10.11 -10.03 -13.16
N THR A 303 10.52 -11.07 -12.45
CA THR A 303 11.07 -11.03 -11.09
C THR A 303 12.35 -10.18 -11.01
N LEU A 304 12.32 -9.05 -10.31
CA LEU A 304 13.53 -8.33 -9.90
C LEU A 304 14.33 -9.20 -8.91
N LYS A 305 15.66 -9.22 -9.07
CA LYS A 305 16.59 -9.99 -8.23
C LYS A 305 16.40 -9.58 -6.76
N ASN A 306 16.13 -10.58 -5.92
CA ASN A 306 16.04 -10.47 -4.47
C ASN A 306 17.14 -9.57 -3.88
N MET A 307 16.73 -8.59 -3.05
CA MET A 307 17.66 -7.75 -2.31
C MET A 307 18.63 -8.59 -1.48
N MET A 308 19.89 -8.16 -1.44
CA MET A 308 20.94 -8.78 -0.66
C MET A 308 21.45 -7.81 0.39
N ARG A 309 21.57 -8.26 1.63
CA ARG A 309 22.21 -7.49 2.70
C ARG A 309 23.70 -7.39 2.40
N CYS A 310 24.27 -6.19 2.49
CA CYS A 310 25.71 -5.99 2.34
C CYS A 310 26.41 -6.46 3.62
N ASP A 311 27.58 -7.10 3.49
CA ASP A 311 28.40 -7.43 4.66
C ASP A 311 28.98 -6.12 5.23
N PRO A 312 28.79 -5.81 6.52
CA PRO A 312 29.40 -4.64 7.15
C PRO A 312 30.93 -4.60 7.05
N LYS A 313 31.58 -5.75 6.82
CA LYS A 313 33.04 -5.89 6.62
C LYS A 313 33.46 -5.87 5.16
N ASP A 314 32.52 -5.66 4.24
CA ASP A 314 32.85 -5.52 2.82
C ASP A 314 33.76 -4.29 2.61
N PRO A 315 34.86 -4.40 1.85
CA PRO A 315 35.78 -3.30 1.62
C PRO A 315 35.12 -2.02 1.08
N ASP A 316 34.06 -2.15 0.28
CA ASP A 316 33.31 -1.00 -0.25
C ASP A 316 32.50 -0.30 0.85
N ILE A 317 31.95 -1.06 1.80
CA ILE A 317 31.24 -0.51 2.97
C ILE A 317 32.23 0.16 3.92
N GLU A 318 33.37 -0.46 4.21
CA GLU A 318 34.44 0.15 5.01
C GLU A 318 34.96 1.44 4.38
N PHE A 319 35.09 1.48 3.04
CA PHE A 319 35.42 2.68 2.30
C PHE A 319 34.38 3.78 2.53
N ILE A 320 33.08 3.49 2.37
CA ILE A 320 32.00 4.47 2.57
C ILE A 320 32.05 5.07 3.98
N VAL A 321 32.15 4.23 5.00
CA VAL A 321 32.23 4.64 6.40
C VAL A 321 33.44 5.55 6.64
N THR A 322 34.60 5.16 6.10
CA THR A 322 35.85 5.91 6.28
C THR A 322 35.87 7.24 5.51
N TYR A 323 35.34 7.24 4.28
CA TYR A 323 35.35 8.37 3.35
C TYR A 323 34.43 9.51 3.79
N TYR A 324 33.21 9.20 4.23
CA TYR A 324 32.26 10.18 4.76
C TYR A 324 32.38 10.35 6.29
N GLY A 325 33.20 9.53 6.95
CA GLY A 325 33.36 9.56 8.40
C GLY A 325 32.04 9.27 9.11
N LEU A 326 31.35 8.20 8.71
CA LEU A 326 30.08 7.81 9.33
C LEU A 326 30.31 7.37 10.78
N SER A 327 29.51 7.90 11.70
CA SER A 327 29.60 7.57 13.12
C SER A 327 29.21 6.10 13.38
N LYS A 328 29.53 5.59 14.57
CA LYS A 328 29.18 4.22 14.99
C LYS A 328 27.67 4.00 15.11
N ASP A 329 26.90 5.07 15.23
CA ASP A 329 25.44 5.02 15.34
C ASP A 329 24.76 4.82 13.97
N PHE A 330 25.50 4.98 12.87
CA PHE A 330 24.97 4.71 11.54
C PHE A 330 24.71 3.20 11.37
N PRO A 331 23.49 2.78 10.98
CA PRO A 331 23.12 1.37 10.89
C PRO A 331 23.67 0.73 9.60
N VAL A 332 24.98 0.48 9.57
CA VAL A 332 25.68 -0.17 8.44
C VAL A 332 25.06 -1.53 8.11
N ASP A 333 24.54 -2.21 9.12
CA ASP A 333 23.87 -3.49 8.98
C ASP A 333 22.51 -3.38 8.24
N GLN A 334 21.99 -2.18 7.99
CA GLN A 334 20.74 -1.95 7.26
C GLN A 334 20.96 -1.55 5.79
N ILE A 335 22.17 -1.77 5.26
CA ILE A 335 22.50 -1.53 3.84
C ILE A 335 22.22 -2.78 3.01
N PHE A 336 21.47 -2.61 1.93
CA PHE A 336 21.12 -3.65 0.98
C PHE A 336 21.45 -3.24 -0.46
N THR A 337 21.53 -4.22 -1.35
CA THR A 337 21.71 -4.00 -2.79
C THR A 337 20.87 -4.99 -3.59
N TYR A 338 20.48 -4.59 -4.81
CA TYR A 338 19.81 -5.48 -5.78
C TYR A 338 20.81 -6.15 -6.75
N SER A 339 22.09 -5.84 -6.63
CA SER A 339 23.13 -6.23 -7.58
C SER A 339 24.38 -6.74 -6.87
N GLU A 340 24.93 -7.85 -7.35
CA GLU A 340 26.21 -8.39 -6.87
C GLU A 340 27.37 -7.40 -7.04
N THR A 341 27.31 -6.51 -8.03
CA THR A 341 28.33 -5.47 -8.23
C THR A 341 28.13 -4.25 -7.35
N MET A 342 27.10 -4.23 -6.50
CA MET A 342 26.78 -3.12 -5.58
C MET A 342 26.70 -1.77 -6.29
N ASN A 343 26.10 -1.71 -7.48
CA ASN A 343 25.98 -0.46 -8.26
C ASN A 343 25.11 0.59 -7.54
N LYS A 344 24.13 0.10 -6.78
CA LYS A 344 23.21 0.90 -5.97
C LYS A 344 23.07 0.25 -4.61
N LEU A 345 23.19 1.04 -3.57
CA LEU A 345 23.00 0.66 -2.18
C LEU A 345 21.79 1.41 -1.64
N VAL A 346 20.89 0.66 -1.02
CA VAL A 346 19.70 1.19 -0.36
C VAL A 346 19.82 0.98 1.14
N VAL A 347 19.34 1.94 1.92
CA VAL A 347 19.17 1.79 3.37
C VAL A 347 17.72 1.47 3.63
N VAL A 348 17.47 0.41 4.39
CA VAL A 348 16.13 0.03 4.87
C VAL A 348 16.00 0.38 6.35
N ASN A 349 14.77 0.46 6.87
CA ASN A 349 14.59 0.57 8.31
C ASN A 349 14.82 -0.80 8.99
N ARG A 350 15.01 -0.78 10.31
CA ARG A 350 15.23 -2.00 11.10
C ARG A 350 14.14 -3.05 10.93
N GLY A 351 12.87 -2.63 10.96
CA GLY A 351 11.73 -3.54 10.80
C GLY A 351 11.76 -4.30 9.48
N LEU A 352 11.98 -3.60 8.35
CA LEU A 352 12.13 -4.25 7.06
C LEU A 352 13.40 -5.11 7.00
N SER A 353 14.52 -4.66 7.56
CA SER A 353 15.74 -5.48 7.65
C SER A 353 15.50 -6.82 8.34
N ASP A 354 14.72 -6.84 9.42
CA ASP A 354 14.40 -8.06 10.16
C ASP A 354 13.44 -8.97 9.35
N VAL A 355 12.48 -8.39 8.62
CA VAL A 355 11.59 -9.11 7.69
C VAL A 355 12.37 -9.76 6.54
N LEU A 356 13.26 -9.00 5.89
CA LEU A 356 14.10 -9.51 4.81
C LEU A 356 15.06 -10.61 5.29
N TYR A 357 15.52 -10.52 6.54
CA TYR A 357 16.33 -11.55 7.17
C TYR A 357 15.53 -12.83 7.46
N ALA A 358 14.27 -12.69 7.84
CA ALA A 358 13.36 -13.80 8.08
C ALA A 358 12.97 -14.53 6.77
N ASP A 359 12.81 -13.80 5.66
CA ASP A 359 12.48 -14.35 4.34
C ASP A 359 13.69 -14.96 3.61
N GLN A 360 14.39 -15.90 4.26
CA GLN A 360 15.55 -16.58 3.69
C GLN A 360 15.22 -17.38 2.42
N ASN A 361 13.95 -17.77 2.26
CA ASN A 361 13.46 -18.54 1.13
C ASN A 361 13.00 -17.66 -0.04
N LYS A 362 13.12 -16.33 0.09
CA LYS A 362 12.79 -15.35 -0.98
C LYS A 362 11.37 -15.54 -1.50
N GLN A 363 10.42 -15.73 -0.58
CA GLN A 363 9.00 -15.86 -0.91
C GLN A 363 8.37 -14.50 -1.19
N LEU A 364 8.94 -13.42 -0.66
CA LEU A 364 8.48 -12.05 -0.92
C LEU A 364 9.05 -11.57 -2.26
N SER A 365 8.17 -11.33 -3.22
CA SER A 365 8.50 -10.57 -4.43
C SER A 365 8.49 -9.09 -4.09
N LEU A 366 9.68 -8.49 -3.98
CA LEU A 366 9.84 -7.06 -3.70
C LEU A 366 9.97 -6.29 -5.01
N ILE A 367 9.09 -5.30 -5.20
CA ILE A 367 9.19 -4.34 -6.31
C ILE A 367 10.26 -3.29 -5.97
N ALA A 368 10.12 -2.66 -4.80
CA ALA A 368 11.05 -1.67 -4.28
C ALA A 368 11.05 -1.67 -2.75
N ALA A 369 12.19 -1.34 -2.15
CA ALA A 369 12.37 -1.30 -0.71
C ALA A 369 13.55 -0.40 -0.31
N GLY A 370 13.36 0.33 0.79
CA GLY A 370 14.33 1.26 1.34
C GLY A 370 14.45 2.59 0.56
N ALA A 371 15.40 3.41 0.99
CA ALA A 371 15.79 4.63 0.31
C ALA A 371 17.16 4.43 -0.37
N GLU A 372 17.29 4.88 -1.62
CA GLU A 372 18.59 4.86 -2.31
C GLU A 372 19.57 5.76 -1.55
N ALA A 373 20.67 5.17 -1.08
CA ALA A 373 21.61 5.80 -0.17
C ALA A 373 22.94 6.10 -0.87
N PHE A 374 23.50 5.12 -1.57
CA PHE A 374 24.78 5.27 -2.28
C PHE A 374 24.70 4.69 -3.69
N ILE A 375 25.37 5.36 -4.61
CA ILE A 375 25.47 4.96 -6.03
C ILE A 375 26.95 4.81 -6.36
N ARG A 376 27.33 3.65 -6.88
CA ARG A 376 28.70 3.41 -7.36
C ARG A 376 28.99 4.31 -8.56
N ASN A 377 30.13 4.97 -8.53
CA ASN A 377 30.61 5.77 -9.63
C ASN A 377 31.26 4.87 -10.68
N THR A 378 30.63 4.72 -11.85
CA THR A 378 31.09 3.86 -12.95
C THR A 378 31.82 4.62 -14.06
N SER A 379 31.99 5.94 -13.90
CA SER A 379 32.56 6.77 -14.96
C SER A 379 34.06 6.54 -15.11
N LYS A 380 34.44 5.99 -16.26
CA LYS A 380 35.83 5.77 -16.70
C LYS A 380 36.62 7.07 -16.92
N THR A 381 35.92 8.21 -16.97
CA THR A 381 36.48 9.53 -17.29
C THR A 381 37.25 10.15 -16.11
N TYR A 382 37.16 9.56 -14.92
CA TYR A 382 37.76 10.10 -13.71
C TYR A 382 38.90 9.24 -13.18
N SER A 383 39.98 9.13 -13.95
CA SER A 383 41.24 8.48 -13.56
C SER A 383 42.00 9.19 -12.40
N GLY A 384 41.28 9.87 -11.51
CA GLY A 384 41.81 10.60 -10.36
C GLY A 384 40.76 11.03 -9.31
N THR A 385 39.52 10.54 -9.36
CA THR A 385 38.55 10.76 -8.26
C THR A 385 38.66 9.66 -7.23
N GLU A 386 38.92 10.03 -5.97
CA GLU A 386 38.94 9.10 -4.84
C GLU A 386 37.54 8.53 -4.52
N CYS A 387 36.47 9.15 -5.04
CA CYS A 387 35.09 8.81 -4.72
C CYS A 387 34.56 7.60 -5.52
N ILE A 388 34.55 6.43 -4.88
CA ILE A 388 33.97 5.19 -5.44
C ILE A 388 32.43 5.20 -5.31
N PHE A 389 31.90 5.71 -4.20
CA PHE A 389 30.46 5.78 -3.94
C PHE A 389 30.01 7.21 -3.67
N ARG A 390 28.98 7.65 -4.40
CA ARG A 390 28.33 8.94 -4.22
C ARG A 390 27.06 8.75 -3.39
N ILE A 391 26.78 9.66 -2.46
CA ILE A 391 25.50 9.71 -1.75
C ILE A 391 24.38 10.08 -2.74
N SER A 392 23.25 9.36 -2.71
CA SER A 392 22.08 9.73 -3.50
C SER A 392 21.32 10.87 -2.82
N GLN A 393 20.78 11.82 -3.59
CA GLN A 393 19.99 12.92 -3.03
C GLN A 393 18.76 12.39 -2.27
N ASN A 394 18.20 11.24 -2.68
CA ASN A 394 17.01 10.66 -2.03
C ASN A 394 17.33 10.16 -0.61
N GLY A 395 18.55 9.70 -0.35
CA GLY A 395 18.98 9.17 0.94
C GLY A 395 19.75 10.15 1.81
N VAL A 396 20.02 11.37 1.34
CA VAL A 396 20.93 12.30 2.03
C VAL A 396 20.49 12.59 3.46
N ASN A 397 19.19 12.77 3.69
CA ASN A 397 18.61 13.07 5.01
C ASN A 397 18.76 11.93 6.01
N HIS A 398 18.99 10.70 5.54
CA HIS A 398 19.24 9.53 6.39
C HIS A 398 20.74 9.29 6.66
N ILE A 399 21.62 10.05 6.00
CA ILE A 399 23.08 9.82 6.03
C ILE A 399 23.80 10.99 6.68
N TYR A 400 23.51 12.24 6.29
CA TYR A 400 24.26 13.41 6.76
C TYR A 400 24.28 13.59 8.28
N PRO A 401 23.24 13.22 9.06
CA PRO A 401 23.30 13.33 10.52
C PRO A 401 24.42 12.49 11.16
N PHE A 402 24.89 11.46 10.45
CA PHE A 402 25.97 10.59 10.91
C PHE A 402 27.34 10.95 10.31
N MET A 403 27.42 11.94 9.42
CA MET A 403 28.65 12.30 8.73
C MET A 403 29.55 13.22 9.57
N THR A 404 30.84 12.89 9.64
CA THR A 404 31.87 13.74 10.27
C THR A 404 32.88 14.30 9.28
N LYS A 405 32.91 13.78 8.04
CA LYS A 405 33.78 14.27 6.96
C LYS A 405 32.93 14.65 5.75
N ARG A 406 33.46 15.54 4.92
CA ARG A 406 32.82 15.97 3.65
C ARG A 406 31.39 16.49 3.86
N LEU A 407 31.15 17.08 5.03
CA LEU A 407 29.93 17.80 5.40
C LEU A 407 30.29 19.27 5.53
N VAL A 408 29.62 20.14 4.77
CA VAL A 408 29.91 21.57 4.73
C VAL A 408 28.63 22.34 5.04
N TYR A 409 28.64 23.08 6.14
CA TYR A 409 27.55 24.01 6.46
C TYR A 409 27.76 25.33 5.75
N THR A 410 26.66 25.94 5.29
CA THR A 410 26.67 27.25 4.66
C THR A 410 25.40 28.03 5.00
N ASP A 411 25.49 29.35 4.87
CA ASP A 411 24.37 30.27 4.94
C ASP A 411 23.37 30.08 3.78
N LEU A 412 22.14 30.56 3.97
CA LEU A 412 21.05 30.37 3.02
C LEU A 412 21.33 31.01 1.65
N GLU A 413 22.01 32.17 1.59
CA GLU A 413 22.31 32.87 0.34
C GLU A 413 23.27 32.06 -0.53
N THR A 414 24.37 31.58 0.06
CA THR A 414 25.32 30.70 -0.64
C THR A 414 24.66 29.38 -1.04
N PHE A 415 23.80 28.81 -0.17
CA PHE A 415 23.06 27.58 -0.48
C PHE A 415 22.16 27.76 -1.71
N LEU A 416 21.40 28.85 -1.77
CA LEU A 416 20.54 29.18 -2.91
C LEU A 416 21.35 29.39 -4.20
N LEU A 417 22.51 30.04 -4.12
CA LEU A 417 23.42 30.18 -5.25
C LEU A 417 23.84 28.82 -5.81
N VAL A 418 24.16 27.87 -4.93
CA VAL A 418 24.55 26.51 -5.31
C VAL A 418 23.37 25.74 -5.92
N VAL A 419 22.18 25.81 -5.32
CA VAL A 419 20.97 25.15 -5.86
C VAL A 419 20.55 25.73 -7.22
N ASN A 420 20.86 26.99 -7.49
CA ASN A 420 20.47 27.66 -8.73
C ASN A 420 21.40 27.39 -9.92
N LYS A 421 22.64 26.93 -9.68
CA LYS A 421 23.62 26.66 -10.74
C LYS A 421 24.05 25.21 -10.72
N LYS A 422 23.81 24.48 -11.82
CA LYS A 422 24.26 23.09 -11.97
C LYS A 422 25.77 22.92 -11.83
N ARG A 423 26.53 23.92 -12.26
CA ARG A 423 27.99 23.95 -12.23
C ARG A 423 28.48 25.33 -11.81
N ILE A 424 29.44 25.37 -10.88
CA ILE A 424 30.07 26.61 -10.39
C ILE A 424 31.58 26.40 -10.34
N GLU A 425 32.35 27.25 -11.01
CA GLU A 425 33.81 27.23 -10.91
C GLU A 425 34.24 27.71 -9.51
N LEU A 426 35.28 27.11 -8.92
CA LEU A 426 35.72 27.40 -7.55
C LEU A 426 36.10 28.87 -7.34
N LYS A 427 36.59 29.52 -8.39
CA LYS A 427 36.90 30.96 -8.41
C LYS A 427 35.66 31.85 -8.25
N ASP A 428 34.49 31.37 -8.69
CA ASP A 428 33.22 32.12 -8.72
C ASP A 428 32.38 31.86 -7.46
N LEU A 429 32.90 31.06 -6.50
CA LEU A 429 32.27 30.88 -5.19
C LEU A 429 32.45 32.14 -4.33
N PRO A 430 31.44 32.50 -3.52
CA PRO A 430 31.55 33.58 -2.54
C PRO A 430 32.76 33.39 -1.63
N GLU A 431 33.50 34.47 -1.36
CA GLU A 431 34.60 34.42 -0.40
C GLU A 431 34.06 34.14 1.01
N GLY A 432 34.68 33.19 1.71
CA GLY A 432 34.28 32.82 3.07
C GLY A 432 34.52 31.34 3.39
N ASP A 433 34.06 30.95 4.59
CA ASP A 433 34.28 29.63 5.18
C ASP A 433 33.80 28.48 4.25
N PHE A 434 32.71 28.68 3.50
CA PHE A 434 32.23 27.70 2.53
C PHE A 434 33.27 27.41 1.44
N LYS A 435 33.83 28.46 0.82
CA LYS A 435 34.82 28.32 -0.27
C LYS A 435 36.10 27.70 0.25
N ASP A 436 36.56 28.09 1.44
CA ASP A 436 37.76 27.52 2.06
C ASP A 436 37.58 26.02 2.34
N LYS A 437 36.45 25.64 2.94
CA LYS A 437 36.10 24.24 3.19
C LYS A 437 36.02 23.44 1.90
N VAL A 438 35.27 23.90 0.89
CA VAL A 438 35.13 23.20 -0.39
C VAL A 438 36.47 23.07 -1.14
N THR A 439 37.32 24.09 -1.08
CA THR A 439 38.63 24.09 -1.73
C THR A 439 39.59 23.10 -1.06
N SER A 440 39.49 22.94 0.27
CA SER A 440 40.30 22.01 1.06
C SER A 440 39.92 20.53 0.85
N LEU A 441 38.69 20.24 0.41
CA LEU A 441 38.25 18.87 0.16
C LEU A 441 38.99 18.24 -1.03
N SER A 442 39.25 16.94 -1.00
CA SER A 442 39.71 16.20 -2.19
C SER A 442 38.58 16.09 -3.23
N CYS A 443 38.90 15.73 -4.48
CA CYS A 443 37.89 15.52 -5.52
C CYS A 443 36.93 14.38 -5.13
N GLY A 444 35.62 14.64 -5.24
CA GLY A 444 34.60 13.64 -4.87
C GLY A 444 33.31 14.22 -4.31
N CYS A 445 32.42 13.32 -3.92
CA CYS A 445 31.10 13.63 -3.39
C CYS A 445 31.18 14.24 -1.97
N PHE A 446 30.37 15.26 -1.70
CA PHE A 446 30.23 15.88 -0.38
C PHE A 446 28.80 16.38 -0.20
N VAL A 447 28.41 16.64 1.05
CA VAL A 447 27.08 17.15 1.39
C VAL A 447 27.20 18.60 1.85
N CYS A 448 26.35 19.46 1.29
CA CYS A 448 26.18 20.83 1.74
C CYS A 448 24.87 20.95 2.50
N VAL A 449 24.91 21.57 3.68
CA VAL A 449 23.75 21.74 4.57
C VAL A 449 23.55 23.21 4.86
N THR A 450 22.30 23.65 4.89
CA THR A 450 21.92 24.97 5.39
C THR A 450 20.82 24.85 6.43
N LYS A 451 20.79 25.83 7.35
CA LYS A 451 19.70 25.98 8.31
C LYS A 451 18.65 26.87 7.69
N VAL A 452 17.43 26.34 7.57
CA VAL A 452 16.28 27.05 7.02
C VAL A 452 15.61 27.84 8.14
N ASN A 453 15.35 27.19 9.27
CA ASN A 453 14.87 27.82 10.50
C ASN A 453 15.51 27.14 11.73
N GLU A 454 15.07 27.45 12.96
CA GLU A 454 15.65 26.88 14.19
C GLU A 454 15.50 25.35 14.29
N GLU A 455 14.54 24.76 13.59
CA GLU A 455 14.19 23.33 13.67
C GLU A 455 14.43 22.54 12.37
N GLN A 456 14.64 23.22 11.24
CA GLN A 456 14.74 22.61 9.91
C GLN A 456 16.08 22.88 9.23
N GLU A 457 16.74 21.81 8.81
CA GLU A 457 17.93 21.83 7.96
C GLU A 457 17.62 21.22 6.59
N GLU A 458 18.23 21.77 5.55
CA GLU A 458 18.14 21.24 4.18
C GLU A 458 19.52 20.83 3.69
N ALA A 459 19.60 19.65 3.07
CA ALA A 459 20.85 19.03 2.64
C ALA A 459 20.84 18.71 1.14
N ILE A 460 21.95 19.03 0.47
CA ILE A 460 22.15 18.72 -0.95
C ILE A 460 23.46 18.00 -1.20
N VAL A 461 23.43 17.09 -2.17
CA VAL A 461 24.61 16.36 -2.64
C VAL A 461 25.30 17.12 -3.75
N LEU A 462 26.60 17.36 -3.55
CA LEU A 462 27.48 18.03 -4.49
C LEU A 462 28.67 17.13 -4.86
N HIS A 463 29.27 17.37 -6.02
CA HIS A 463 30.53 16.75 -6.41
C HIS A 463 31.58 17.82 -6.64
N ARG A 464 32.69 17.75 -5.91
CA ARG A 464 33.87 18.59 -6.10
C ARG A 464 34.80 18.01 -7.16
N HIS A 465 35.06 18.78 -8.20
CA HIS A 465 36.11 18.54 -9.20
C HIS A 465 37.31 19.47 -8.96
N PHE A 466 38.37 19.32 -9.76
CA PHE A 466 39.61 20.11 -9.60
C PHE A 466 39.40 21.62 -9.67
N HIS A 467 38.46 22.10 -10.51
CA HIS A 467 38.26 23.52 -10.77
C HIS A 467 36.83 24.01 -10.53
N HIS A 468 35.87 23.09 -10.30
CA HIS A 468 34.45 23.43 -10.16
C HIS A 468 33.73 22.45 -9.24
N ILE A 469 32.53 22.83 -8.80
CA ILE A 469 31.56 21.95 -8.15
C ILE A 469 30.34 21.74 -9.06
N ASN A 470 29.73 20.57 -8.97
CA ASN A 470 28.49 20.23 -9.65
C ASN A 470 27.40 19.83 -8.66
N THR A 471 26.16 20.26 -8.92
CA THR A 471 24.98 19.74 -8.21
C THR A 471 24.59 18.38 -8.75
N MET A 472 24.44 17.40 -7.86
CA MET A 472 24.09 16.02 -8.23
C MET A 472 22.60 15.75 -7.99
N ILE A 473 21.77 16.76 -8.27
CA ILE A 473 20.33 16.79 -7.96
C ILE A 473 19.54 16.78 -9.26
N SER A 474 18.44 16.02 -9.32
CA SER A 474 17.51 16.06 -10.44
C SER A 474 16.81 17.43 -10.54
N GLU A 475 16.34 17.81 -11.72
CA GLU A 475 15.61 19.08 -11.89
C GLU A 475 14.35 19.14 -11.03
N LEU A 476 13.66 18.01 -10.89
CA LEU A 476 12.50 17.87 -10.00
C LEU A 476 12.86 18.14 -8.55
N ASN A 477 13.94 17.56 -8.03
CA ASN A 477 14.36 17.76 -6.65
C ASN A 477 14.87 19.20 -6.42
N MET A 478 15.57 19.79 -7.40
CA MET A 478 15.93 21.22 -7.33
C MET A 478 14.69 22.12 -7.27
N HIS A 479 13.66 21.83 -8.06
CA HIS A 479 12.41 22.59 -8.04
C HIS A 479 11.68 22.46 -6.70
N LYS A 480 11.63 21.25 -6.12
CA LYS A 480 11.08 21.01 -4.77
C LYS A 480 11.81 21.84 -3.72
N ILE A 481 13.15 21.76 -3.68
CA ILE A 481 13.97 22.52 -2.73
C ILE A 481 13.74 24.03 -2.89
N ARG A 482 13.74 24.54 -4.13
CA ARG A 482 13.44 25.96 -4.39
C ARG A 482 12.06 26.37 -3.90
N THR A 483 11.05 25.53 -4.11
CA THR A 483 9.67 25.82 -3.66
C THR A 483 9.56 25.82 -2.14
N CYS A 484 10.29 24.94 -1.45
CA CYS A 484 10.36 24.94 0.00
C CYS A 484 11.04 26.22 0.52
N LEU A 485 12.20 26.57 -0.04
CA LEU A 485 12.98 27.74 0.42
C LEU A 485 12.30 29.07 0.08
N ASN A 486 11.62 29.18 -1.06
CA ASN A 486 10.91 30.41 -1.46
C ASN A 486 9.61 30.64 -0.68
N LYS A 487 9.08 29.67 0.08
CA LYS A 487 7.90 29.87 0.95
C LYS A 487 8.24 30.56 2.27
N GLU A 488 9.52 30.64 2.62
CA GLU A 488 10.00 31.36 3.81
C GLU A 488 10.49 32.79 3.49
N PHE A 489 10.45 33.20 2.22
CA PHE A 489 10.57 34.58 1.75
C PHE A 489 9.20 35.12 1.34
#